data_AF-A0A7Y0Q4L5-F1
#
_entry.id   AF-A0A7Y0Q4L5-F1
#
_cell.length_a   1.000
_cell.length_b   1.000
_cell.length_c   1.000
_cell.angle_alpha   90.00
_cell.angle_beta   90.00
_cell.angle_gamma   90.00
#
_symmetry.space_group_name_H-M   'P 1'
#
loop_
_entity.id
_entity.type
_entity.pdbx_description
1 polymer ?
#
loop_
_entity_poly.entity_id
_entity_poly.type
_entity_poly.pdbx_seq_one_letter_code
_entity_poly.pdbx_strand_id
1 'polypeptide(L)'
;MRRIAAGVARQLLDAAVEALRQMGARRIDAHVVGNPADMAASVHEEGLGPDQMAHHGPPSMYEKAGFRVIGENGPFFHVRRVLT
;
A
#
# COMPACT_ATOMS: atom_id res chain seq x y z
N MET A 1 -3.56 -0.25 29.18
CA MET A 1 -3.79 -0.59 27.75
C MET A 1 -2.70 0.06 26.90
N ARG A 2 -1.74 -0.69 26.36
CA ARG A 2 -0.79 -0.15 25.37
C ARG A 2 -1.53 -0.01 24.04
N ARG A 3 -1.81 1.22 23.61
CA ARG A 3 -2.15 1.48 22.20
C ARG A 3 -0.91 1.12 21.40
N ILE A 4 -0.93 -0.01 20.71
CA ILE A 4 0.08 -0.30 19.69
C ILE A 4 -0.12 0.80 18.65
N ALA A 5 0.76 1.79 18.63
CA ALA A 5 0.75 2.80 17.59
C ALA A 5 0.83 2.03 16.26
N ALA A 6 -0.18 2.21 15.40
CA ALA A 6 -0.07 1.83 14.02
C ALA A 6 1.29 2.35 13.52
N GLY A 7 2.11 1.50 12.89
CA GLY A 7 3.41 1.94 12.38
C GLY A 7 3.27 3.19 11.50
N VAL A 8 4.30 4.04 11.43
CA VAL A 8 4.21 5.35 10.75
C VAL A 8 3.62 5.24 9.34
N ALA A 9 4.05 4.25 8.55
CA ALA A 9 3.50 3.98 7.21
C ALA A 9 1.98 3.71 7.21
N ARG A 10 1.47 3.02 8.23
CA ARG A 10 0.04 2.75 8.40
C ARG A 10 -0.74 4.04 8.70
N GLN A 11 -0.21 4.90 9.58
CA GLN A 11 -0.82 6.19 9.90
C GLN A 11 -0.84 7.13 8.68
N LEU A 12 0.24 7.14 7.90
CA LEU A 12 0.32 7.91 6.66
C LEU A 12 -0.68 7.39 5.61
N LEU A 13 -0.82 6.08 5.47
CA LEU A 13 -1.83 5.49 4.58
C LEU A 13 -3.25 5.89 5.01
N ASP A 14 -3.57 5.87 6.31
CA ASP A 14 -4.87 6.30 6.81
C ASP A 14 -5.15 7.78 6.56
N ALA A 15 -4.15 8.64 6.78
CA ALA A 15 -4.25 10.07 6.48
C ALA A 15 -4.45 10.32 4.97
N ALA A 16 -3.74 9.60 4.11
CA ALA A 16 -3.88 9.71 2.66
C ALA A 16 -5.28 9.28 2.19
N VAL A 17 -5.82 8.19 2.74
CA VAL A 17 -7.19 7.75 2.42
C VAL A 17 -8.22 8.79 2.83
N GLU A 18 -8.09 9.36 4.03
CA GLU A 18 -9.02 10.39 4.51
C GLU A 18 -8.96 11.65 3.64
N ALA A 19 -7.76 12.10 3.26
CA ALA A 19 -7.58 13.24 2.37
C ALA A 19 -8.24 13.00 1.00
N LEU A 20 -8.02 11.82 0.39
CA LEU A 20 -8.63 11.48 -0.90
C LEU A 20 -10.17 11.43 -0.81
N ARG A 21 -10.72 10.94 0.31
CA ARG A 21 -12.16 10.96 0.56
C ARG A 21 -12.71 12.38 0.61
N GLN A 22 -12.02 13.28 1.33
CA GLN A 22 -12.40 14.69 1.41
C GLN A 22 -12.34 15.42 0.06
N MET A 23 -11.45 14.97 -0.83
CA MET A 23 -11.38 15.44 -2.23
C MET A 23 -12.48 14.84 -3.13
N GLY A 24 -13.38 14.01 -2.60
CA GLY A 24 -14.47 13.40 -3.34
C GLY A 24 -14.10 12.13 -4.10
N ALA A 25 -12.93 11.53 -3.83
CA ALA A 25 -12.59 10.23 -4.38
C ALA A 25 -13.59 9.18 -3.88
N ARG A 26 -14.09 8.33 -4.79
CA ARG A 26 -14.99 7.21 -4.48
C ARG A 26 -14.28 5.86 -4.44
N ARG A 27 -13.04 5.83 -4.94
CA ARG A 27 -12.25 4.63 -5.12
C ARG A 27 -10.76 4.98 -5.08
N ILE A 28 -9.98 4.16 -4.39
CA ILE A 28 -8.52 4.22 -4.39
C ILE A 28 -8.01 2.88 -4.89
N ASP A 29 -7.12 2.94 -5.88
CA ASP A 29 -6.36 1.81 -6.41
C ASP A 29 -4.88 2.01 -6.04
N ALA A 30 -4.20 0.96 -5.62
CA ALA A 30 -2.76 0.97 -5.35
C ALA A 30 -2.11 -0.34 -5.80
N HIS A 31 -0.85 -0.25 -6.24
CA HIS A 31 0.00 -1.40 -6.53
C HIS A 31 1.03 -1.53 -5.41
N VAL A 32 1.10 -2.70 -4.80
CA VAL A 32 1.89 -2.95 -3.59
C VAL A 32 2.67 -4.24 -3.75
N VAL A 33 3.88 -4.31 -3.21
CA VAL A 33 4.70 -5.51 -3.31
C VAL A 33 4.40 -6.44 -2.14
N GLY A 34 4.22 -7.73 -2.41
CA GLY A 34 3.98 -8.75 -1.37
C GLY A 34 5.13 -8.91 -0.40
N ASN A 35 6.33 -9.05 -0.95
CA ASN A 35 7.57 -9.22 -0.24
C ASN A 35 8.63 -8.30 -0.85
N PRO A 36 9.17 -7.32 -0.12
CA PRO A 36 10.22 -6.43 -0.62
C PRO A 36 11.45 -7.16 -1.15
N ALA A 37 11.75 -8.38 -0.67
CA ALA A 37 12.84 -9.20 -1.20
C ALA A 37 12.57 -9.70 -2.64
N ASP A 38 11.30 -9.86 -3.02
CA ASP A 38 10.91 -10.28 -4.37
C ASP A 38 11.10 -9.13 -5.39
N MET A 39 11.20 -7.87 -4.93
CA MET A 39 11.57 -6.77 -5.80
C MET A 39 12.97 -6.95 -6.37
N ALA A 40 13.93 -7.47 -5.59
CA ALA A 40 15.31 -7.66 -6.04
C ALA A 40 15.41 -8.63 -7.25
N ALA A 41 14.41 -9.50 -7.44
CA ALA A 41 14.30 -10.40 -8.58
C ALA A 41 13.51 -9.80 -9.77
N SER A 42 12.76 -8.70 -9.57
CA SER A 42 11.89 -8.10 -10.57
C SER A 42 12.34 -6.72 -11.09
N VAL A 43 13.48 -6.18 -10.63
CA VAL A 43 13.97 -4.87 -11.09
C VAL A 43 14.61 -4.97 -12.48
N HIS A 44 13.76 -4.98 -13.51
CA HIS A 44 14.03 -4.29 -14.78
C HIS A 44 13.39 -2.88 -14.81
N GLU A 45 12.84 -2.40 -13.70
CA GLU A 45 12.31 -1.03 -13.58
C GLU A 45 13.39 -0.07 -13.08
N GLU A 46 14.11 0.52 -14.03
CA GLU A 46 14.94 1.71 -13.83
C GLU A 46 14.07 2.84 -13.24
N GLY A 47 14.18 3.13 -11.94
CA GLY A 47 13.60 4.37 -11.41
C GLY A 47 13.30 4.42 -9.92
N LEU A 48 13.16 3.28 -9.23
CA LEU A 48 12.87 3.29 -7.79
C LEU A 48 14.14 3.00 -6.98
N GLY A 49 14.54 3.96 -6.14
CA GLY A 49 15.71 3.81 -5.27
C GLY A 49 15.46 2.82 -4.12
N PRO A 50 16.51 2.26 -3.50
CA PRO A 50 16.39 1.32 -2.36
C PRO A 50 15.53 1.84 -1.21
N ASP A 51 15.55 3.16 -0.97
CA ASP A 51 14.74 3.81 0.07
C ASP A 51 13.25 3.78 -0.27
N GLN A 52 12.88 3.91 -1.55
CA GLN A 52 11.48 3.81 -1.99
C GLN A 52 10.95 2.38 -1.84
N MET A 53 11.82 1.37 -2.00
CA MET A 53 11.49 -0.05 -1.81
C MET A 53 11.13 -0.38 -0.35
N ALA A 54 11.72 0.30 0.63
CA ALA A 54 11.48 0.08 2.05
C ALA A 54 10.16 0.68 2.59
N HIS A 55 9.48 1.50 1.77
CA HIS A 55 8.27 2.23 2.19
C HIS A 55 6.96 1.62 1.68
N HIS A 56 7.02 0.59 0.82
CA HIS A 56 5.85 -0.18 0.43
C HIS A 56 5.46 -1.14 1.56
N GLY A 57 4.43 -0.78 2.31
CA GLY A 57 3.84 -1.69 3.29
C GLY A 57 3.35 -2.98 2.59
N PRO A 58 3.43 -4.15 3.26
CA PRO A 58 2.92 -5.39 2.69
C PRO A 58 1.41 -5.29 2.45
N PRO A 59 0.82 -6.14 1.58
CA PRO A 59 -0.61 -6.15 1.30
C PRO A 59 -1.49 -6.16 2.57
N SER A 60 -1.05 -6.87 3.62
CA SER A 60 -1.72 -6.92 4.92
C SER A 60 -1.87 -5.55 5.62
N MET A 61 -0.99 -4.58 5.35
CA MET A 61 -1.15 -3.21 5.83
C MET A 61 -2.32 -2.51 5.14
N TYR A 62 -2.51 -2.75 3.84
CA TYR A 62 -3.58 -2.19 3.02
C TYR A 62 -4.92 -2.86 3.35
N GLU A 63 -4.93 -4.17 3.55
CA GLU A 63 -6.11 -4.91 4.02
C GLU A 63 -6.64 -4.35 5.35
N LYS A 64 -5.75 -4.00 6.28
CA LYS A 64 -6.14 -3.32 7.54
C LYS A 64 -6.69 -1.91 7.33
N ALA A 65 -6.43 -1.26 6.18
CA ALA A 65 -7.13 -0.04 5.76
C ALA A 65 -8.46 -0.32 5.07
N GLY A 66 -8.90 -1.56 4.95
CA GLY A 66 -10.10 -1.88 4.18
C GLY A 66 -9.88 -1.84 2.66
N PHE A 67 -8.63 -1.90 2.19
CA PHE A 67 -8.39 -2.31 0.81
C PHE A 67 -8.65 -3.81 0.65
N ARG A 68 -8.87 -4.25 -0.59
CA ARG A 68 -8.98 -5.65 -0.98
C ARG A 68 -8.05 -5.90 -2.17
N VAL A 69 -7.42 -7.06 -2.21
CA VAL A 69 -6.70 -7.51 -3.41
C VAL A 69 -7.73 -7.76 -4.52
N ILE A 70 -7.47 -7.20 -5.70
CA ILE A 70 -8.31 -7.36 -6.90
C ILE A 70 -7.55 -7.95 -8.08
N GLY A 71 -6.23 -8.12 -7.97
CA GLY A 71 -5.40 -8.77 -8.96
C GLY A 71 -3.96 -8.92 -8.47
N GLU A 72 -3.22 -9.79 -9.13
CA GLU A 72 -1.81 -10.05 -8.87
C GLU A 72 -1.07 -10.03 -10.22
N ASN A 73 0.11 -9.43 -10.25
CA ASN A 73 0.99 -9.40 -11.41
C ASN A 73 2.43 -9.58 -10.95
N GLY A 74 2.94 -10.81 -11.02
CA GLY A 74 4.24 -11.16 -10.48
C GLY A 74 4.30 -10.86 -8.96
N PRO A 75 5.29 -10.10 -8.47
CA PRO A 75 5.42 -9.79 -7.04
C PRO A 75 4.47 -8.66 -6.56
N PHE A 76 3.71 -8.05 -7.49
CA PHE A 76 2.83 -6.92 -7.20
C PHE A 76 1.38 -7.36 -7.02
N PHE A 77 0.73 -6.81 -6.01
CA PHE A 77 -0.68 -6.92 -5.72
C PHE A 77 -1.36 -5.61 -6.12
N HIS A 78 -2.43 -5.71 -6.91
CA HIS A 78 -3.34 -4.60 -7.13
C HIS A 78 -4.40 -4.62 -6.03
N VAL A 79 -4.39 -3.60 -5.18
CA VAL A 79 -5.34 -3.45 -4.09
C VAL A 79 -6.29 -2.28 -4.33
N ARG A 80 -7.54 -2.41 -3.88
CA ARG A 80 -8.59 -1.40 -4.04
C ARG A 80 -9.38 -1.17 -2.76
N ARG A 81 -9.65 0.09 -2.45
CA ARG A 81 -10.64 0.50 -1.44
C ARG A 81 -11.74 1.32 -2.09
N VAL A 82 -12.99 0.96 -1.85
CA VAL A 82 -14.15 1.80 -2.17
C VAL A 82 -14.41 2.72 -0.99
N LEU A 83 -14.56 4.02 -1.25
CA LEU A 83 -14.82 5.03 -0.24
C LEU A 83 -16.33 5.31 -0.26
N THR A 84 -17.01 4.88 0.79
CA THR A 84 -18.43 5.15 1.05
C THR A 84 -18.61 6.44 1.83
#